data_AF-A0A9X5IMQ1-F1
#
_entry.id   AF-A0A9X5IMQ1-F1
#
_cell.length_a   1.000
_cell.length_b   1.000
_cell.length_c   1.000
_cell.angle_alpha   90.00
_cell.angle_beta   90.00
_cell.angle_gamma   90.00
#
_symmetry.space_group_name_H-M   'P 1'
#
loop_
_entity.id
_entity.type
_entity.pdbx_description
1 polymer ?
#
loop_
_entity_poly.entity_id
_entity_poly.type
_entity_poly.pdbx_seq_one_letter_code
_entity_poly.pdbx_strand_id
1 'polypeptide(L)'
;MEIPTDDYSGKITTTHQHSPFLFTKAQDVSSPYLYQLVSTGRVLESAELKFYRINHAGQEEEYFNIFMENARITCVVPYMEDVRDQHFSHYDHMEAIEMTYEKITWKYLDGNIVHSDSWKERSAA
;
A
#
# COMPACT_ATOMS: atom_id res chain seq x y z
N MET A 1 -9.98 0.56 -0.11
CA MET A 1 -10.96 -0.01 -1.06
C MET A 1 -12.30 0.06 -0.39
N GLU A 2 -13.27 0.63 -1.07
CA GLU A 2 -14.62 0.80 -0.54
C GLU A 2 -15.64 0.47 -1.62
N ILE A 3 -16.80 -0.03 -1.22
CA ILE A 3 -17.96 -0.17 -2.10
C ILE A 3 -18.93 0.92 -1.67
N PRO A 4 -19.18 1.95 -2.50
CA PRO A 4 -20.15 2.97 -2.16
C PRO A 4 -21.54 2.37 -2.00
N THR A 5 -22.17 2.67 -0.87
CA THR A 5 -23.53 2.22 -0.53
C THR A 5 -24.42 3.40 -0.24
N ASP A 6 -25.71 3.27 -0.55
CA ASP A 6 -26.75 4.21 -0.15
C ASP A 6 -26.96 4.16 1.37
N ASP A 7 -26.90 5.32 2.04
CA ASP A 7 -26.90 5.44 3.51
C ASP A 7 -28.18 4.90 4.17
N TYR A 8 -29.31 4.91 3.46
CA TYR A 8 -30.60 4.51 4.00
C TYR A 8 -30.95 3.05 3.72
N SER A 9 -30.54 2.52 2.57
CA SER A 9 -30.91 1.17 2.12
C SER A 9 -29.78 0.16 2.18
N GLY A 10 -28.52 0.60 2.33
CA GLY A 10 -27.33 -0.25 2.25
C GLY A 10 -27.10 -0.86 0.86
N LYS A 11 -27.85 -0.43 -0.16
CA LYS A 11 -27.68 -0.92 -1.52
C LYS A 11 -26.41 -0.36 -2.14
N ILE A 12 -25.68 -1.21 -2.85
CA ILE A 12 -24.49 -0.83 -3.61
C ILE A 12 -24.90 0.14 -4.71
N THR A 13 -24.28 1.31 -4.75
CA THR A 13 -24.61 2.38 -5.72
C THR A 13 -23.67 2.37 -6.92
N THR A 14 -22.40 2.04 -6.72
CA THR A 14 -21.39 1.96 -7.80
C THR A 14 -20.46 0.76 -7.62
N THR A 15 -19.61 0.53 -8.61
CA THR A 15 -18.48 -0.39 -8.46
C THR A 15 -17.57 0.06 -7.32
N HIS A 16 -16.78 -0.87 -6.80
CA HIS A 16 -15.76 -0.58 -5.79
C HIS A 16 -14.79 0.50 -6.27
N GLN A 17 -14.31 1.28 -5.31
CA GLN A 17 -13.31 2.32 -5.51
C GLN A 17 -12.04 1.94 -4.77
N HIS A 18 -10.91 2.02 -5.48
CA HIS A 18 -9.60 1.81 -4.89
C HIS A 18 -9.11 3.11 -4.25
N SER A 19 -8.69 3.00 -3.00
CA SER A 19 -7.97 4.06 -2.30
C SER A 19 -6.47 3.85 -2.54
N PRO A 20 -5.64 4.91 -2.51
CA PRO A 20 -4.19 4.74 -2.57
C PRO A 20 -3.70 3.76 -1.48
N PHE A 21 -2.70 2.97 -1.82
CA PHE A 21 -1.98 2.16 -0.85
C PHE A 21 -1.02 3.07 -0.07
N LEU A 22 -1.10 3.04 1.26
CA LEU A 22 -0.30 3.88 2.15
C LEU A 22 0.66 3.00 2.96
N PHE A 23 1.93 3.39 3.01
CA PHE A 23 2.89 2.84 3.96
C PHE A 23 3.85 3.91 4.47
N THR A 24 4.46 3.64 5.61
CA THR A 24 5.41 4.55 6.26
C THR A 24 6.75 3.86 6.40
N LYS A 25 7.83 4.61 6.14
CA LYS A 25 9.21 4.17 6.41
C LYS A 25 10.03 5.32 7.02
N ALA A 26 11.14 4.98 7.67
CA ALA A 26 12.15 5.98 8.01
C ALA A 26 12.82 6.50 6.74
N GLN A 27 13.30 7.73 6.76
CA GLN A 27 14.06 8.30 5.64
C GLN A 27 15.36 7.50 5.44
N ASP A 28 15.66 7.12 4.20
CA ASP A 28 16.84 6.32 3.86
C ASP A 28 17.35 6.64 2.45
N VAL A 29 18.23 5.79 1.91
CA VAL A 29 18.80 5.95 0.57
C VAL A 29 17.75 5.91 -0.55
N SER A 30 16.57 5.34 -0.31
CA SER A 30 15.49 5.26 -1.30
C SER A 30 14.69 6.56 -1.39
N SER A 31 14.71 7.41 -0.36
CA SER A 31 13.88 8.62 -0.28
C SER A 31 14.07 9.57 -1.47
N PRO A 32 15.30 9.92 -1.93
CA PRO A 32 15.48 10.77 -3.11
C PRO A 32 14.84 10.18 -4.39
N TYR A 33 14.86 8.85 -4.53
CA TYR A 33 14.22 8.17 -5.67
C TYR A 33 12.70 8.23 -5.57
N LEU A 34 12.13 8.10 -4.38
CA LEU A 34 10.69 8.27 -4.16
C LEU A 34 10.24 9.70 -4.49
N TYR A 35 11.03 10.72 -4.09
CA TYR A 35 10.79 12.11 -4.49
C TYR A 35 10.91 12.33 -6.00
N GLN A 36 11.84 11.67 -6.67
CA GLN A 36 11.94 11.70 -8.13
C GLN A 36 10.71 11.05 -8.80
N LEU A 37 10.24 9.92 -8.28
CA LEU A 37 9.07 9.21 -8.83
C LEU A 37 7.79 10.04 -8.70
N VAL A 38 7.55 10.66 -7.54
CA VAL A 38 6.38 11.51 -7.33
C VAL A 38 6.43 12.79 -8.16
N SER A 39 7.60 13.44 -8.27
CA SER A 39 7.74 14.69 -9.03
C SER A 39 7.67 14.50 -10.55
N THR A 40 8.10 13.33 -11.05
CA THR A 40 8.01 13.00 -12.48
C THR A 40 6.68 12.35 -12.86
N GLY A 41 5.93 11.83 -11.88
CA GLY A 41 4.72 11.04 -12.12
C GLY A 41 5.01 9.76 -12.92
N ARG A 42 6.23 9.22 -12.83
CA ARG A 42 6.63 8.02 -13.57
C ARG A 42 5.83 6.80 -13.09
N VAL A 43 5.38 5.98 -14.03
CA VAL A 43 4.78 4.68 -13.74
C VAL A 43 5.89 3.64 -13.57
N LEU A 44 5.83 2.92 -12.47
CA LEU A 44 6.63 1.73 -12.18
C LEU A 44 5.94 0.52 -12.79
N GLU A 45 6.71 -0.42 -13.34
CA GLU A 45 6.17 -1.68 -13.87
C GLU A 45 5.41 -2.44 -12.78
N SER A 46 6.00 -2.53 -11.59
CA SER A 46 5.37 -3.16 -10.43
C SER A 46 5.91 -2.62 -9.12
N ALA A 47 5.18 -2.92 -8.04
CA ALA A 47 5.61 -2.76 -6.66
C ALA A 47 5.12 -3.95 -5.84
N GLU A 48 5.97 -4.47 -4.96
CA GLU A 48 5.68 -5.66 -4.16
C GLU A 48 5.94 -5.37 -2.68
N LEU A 49 4.95 -5.65 -1.84
CA LEU A 49 5.09 -5.59 -0.39
C LEU A 49 4.95 -7.00 0.19
N LYS A 50 5.99 -7.42 0.89
CA LYS A 50 6.10 -8.72 1.54
C LYS A 50 5.97 -8.56 3.04
N PHE A 51 5.01 -9.25 3.62
CA PHE A 51 4.73 -9.23 5.05
C PHE A 51 5.32 -10.48 5.68
N TYR A 52 6.14 -10.27 6.70
CA TYR A 52 6.85 -11.32 7.41
C TYR A 52 6.27 -11.53 8.81
N ARG A 53 6.36 -12.76 9.30
CA ARG A 53 6.07 -13.13 10.68
C ARG A 53 7.12 -14.11 11.19
N ILE A 54 7.26 -14.22 12.50
CA ILE A 54 8.09 -15.26 13.12
C ILE A 54 7.30 -16.59 13.10
N ASN A 55 7.91 -17.63 12.55
CA ASN A 55 7.31 -18.96 12.49
C ASN A 55 7.59 -19.78 13.75
N HIS A 56 7.08 -21.02 13.81
CA HIS A 56 7.28 -21.92 14.95
C HIS A 56 8.76 -22.29 15.21
N ALA A 57 9.63 -22.14 14.21
CA ALA A 57 11.07 -22.34 14.34
C ALA A 57 11.84 -21.07 14.76
N GLY A 58 11.14 -19.96 15.01
CA GLY A 58 11.76 -18.67 15.36
C GLY A 58 12.37 -17.94 14.17
N GLN A 59 12.05 -18.34 12.94
CA GLN A 59 12.58 -17.74 11.71
C GLN A 59 11.53 -16.81 11.08
N GLU A 60 12.00 -15.75 10.42
CA GLU A 60 11.12 -14.90 9.62
C GLU A 60 10.66 -15.66 8.37
N GLU A 61 9.36 -15.73 8.17
CA GLU A 61 8.73 -16.27 6.97
C GLU A 61 7.78 -15.24 6.37
N GLU A 62 7.77 -15.14 5.03
CA GLU A 62 6.75 -14.38 4.32
C GLU A 62 5.41 -15.13 4.47
N TYR A 63 4.37 -14.44 4.96
CA TYR A 63 3.04 -15.04 5.12
C TYR A 63 1.99 -14.39 4.21
N PHE A 64 2.22 -13.14 3.81
CA PHE A 64 1.30 -12.38 2.96
C PHE A 64 2.07 -11.47 1.99
N ASN A 65 1.51 -11.30 0.81
CA ASN A 65 2.10 -10.55 -0.28
C ASN A 65 1.05 -9.65 -0.94
N ILE A 66 1.44 -8.41 -1.21
CA ILE A 66 0.68 -7.47 -2.02
C ILE A 66 1.52 -7.13 -3.23
N PHE A 67 1.03 -7.49 -4.41
CA PHE A 67 1.66 -7.17 -5.68
C PHE A 67 0.81 -6.17 -6.46
N MET A 68 1.40 -5.06 -6.85
CA MET A 68 0.77 -3.97 -7.60
C MET A 68 1.41 -3.84 -8.97
N GLU A 69 0.59 -3.80 -10.02
CA GLU A 69 1.01 -3.64 -11.42
C GLU A 69 0.74 -2.20 -11.87
N ASN A 70 1.65 -1.64 -12.69
CA ASN A 70 1.62 -0.26 -13.17
C ASN A 70 1.44 0.75 -12.03
N ALA A 71 2.24 0.58 -10.97
CA ALA A 71 2.15 1.40 -9.78
C ALA A 71 2.72 2.82 -10.01
N ARG A 72 2.22 3.81 -9.26
CA ARG A 72 2.71 5.18 -9.29
C ARG A 72 2.74 5.75 -7.88
N ILE A 73 3.85 6.36 -7.50
CA ILE A 73 3.93 7.15 -6.26
C ILE A 73 3.14 8.45 -6.48
N THR A 74 2.11 8.69 -5.68
CA THR A 74 1.24 9.88 -5.79
C THR A 74 1.52 10.93 -4.74
N CYS A 75 2.02 10.52 -3.58
CA CYS A 75 2.33 11.42 -2.48
C CYS A 75 3.52 10.91 -1.67
N VAL A 76 4.37 11.82 -1.22
CA VAL A 76 5.43 11.57 -0.23
C VAL A 76 5.38 12.69 0.79
N VAL A 77 5.05 12.36 2.04
CA VAL A 77 4.92 13.31 3.14
C VAL A 77 6.01 13.03 4.17
N PRO A 78 7.08 13.84 4.24
CA PRO A 78 8.03 13.75 5.34
C PRO A 78 7.39 14.31 6.61
N TYR A 79 7.60 13.64 7.73
CA TYR A 79 7.15 14.13 9.03
C TYR A 79 8.11 13.70 10.15
N MET A 80 8.07 14.44 11.24
CA MET A 80 8.83 14.18 12.45
C MET A 80 7.91 14.41 13.64
N GLU A 81 7.89 13.46 14.57
CA GLU A 81 7.13 13.58 15.79
C GLU A 81 7.78 14.56 16.78
N ASP A 82 7.02 15.04 17.77
CA ASP A 82 7.59 15.89 18.82
C ASP A 82 8.47 15.07 19.78
N VAL A 83 9.78 15.18 19.59
CA VAL A 83 10.81 14.49 20.38
C VAL A 83 10.82 14.88 21.87
N ARG A 84 10.08 15.93 22.28
CA ARG A 84 9.91 16.27 23.70
C ARG A 84 9.01 15.28 24.42
N ASP A 85 8.12 14.61 23.69
CA ASP A 85 7.37 13.49 24.22
C ASP A 85 8.24 12.23 24.20
N GLN A 86 8.48 11.66 25.39
CA GLN A 86 9.26 10.42 25.52
C GLN A 86 8.63 9.26 24.75
N HIS A 87 7.31 9.28 24.54
CA HIS A 87 6.62 8.27 23.73
C HIS A 87 7.16 8.25 22.30
N PHE A 88 7.48 9.41 21.72
CA PHE A 88 7.94 9.50 20.33
C PHE A 88 9.47 9.50 20.17
N SER A 89 10.22 9.48 21.26
CA SER A 89 11.69 9.55 21.27
C SER A 89 12.40 8.42 20.50
N HIS A 90 11.70 7.33 20.19
CA HIS A 90 12.24 6.18 19.48
C HIS A 90 11.96 6.20 17.96
N TYR A 91 11.12 7.13 17.48
CA TYR A 91 10.90 7.30 16.04
C TYR A 91 12.01 8.16 15.42
N ASP A 92 12.46 7.77 14.24
CA ASP A 92 13.38 8.58 13.41
C ASP A 92 12.59 9.59 12.57
N HIS A 93 13.24 10.27 11.64
CA HIS A 93 12.59 11.04 10.58
C HIS A 93 11.83 10.09 9.67
N MET A 94 10.51 10.24 9.60
CA MET A 94 9.62 9.34 8.90
C MET A 94 9.12 9.98 7.60
N GLU A 95 8.72 9.13 6.66
CA GLU A 95 8.00 9.54 5.46
C GLU A 95 6.84 8.59 5.20
N ALA A 96 5.68 9.16 4.92
CA ALA A 96 4.48 8.46 4.48
C ALA A 96 4.39 8.50 2.96
N ILE A 97 4.17 7.35 2.34
CA ILE A 97 4.15 7.18 0.88
C ILE A 97 2.80 6.64 0.45
N GLU A 98 2.19 7.33 -0.50
CA GLU A 98 0.98 6.87 -1.18
C GLU A 98 1.30 6.35 -2.58
N MET A 99 0.70 5.21 -2.91
CA MET A 99 0.82 4.56 -4.20
C MET A 99 -0.56 4.30 -4.81
N THR A 100 -0.70 4.63 -6.08
CA THR A 100 -1.81 4.15 -6.90
C THR A 100 -1.31 3.07 -7.85
N TYR A 101 -2.23 2.29 -8.41
CA TYR A 101 -1.92 1.11 -9.20
C TYR A 101 -3.06 0.81 -10.17
N GLU A 102 -2.76 0.07 -11.23
CA GLU A 102 -3.79 -0.37 -12.19
C GLU A 102 -4.45 -1.66 -11.75
N LYS A 103 -3.66 -2.59 -11.22
CA LYS A 103 -4.10 -3.88 -10.71
C LYS A 103 -3.35 -4.21 -9.42
N ILE A 104 -4.05 -4.85 -8.50
CA ILE A 104 -3.50 -5.31 -7.23
C ILE A 104 -3.83 -6.78 -7.05
N THR A 105 -2.90 -7.53 -6.49
CA THR A 105 -3.04 -8.94 -6.16
C THR A 105 -2.65 -9.12 -4.70
N TRP A 106 -3.55 -9.71 -3.93
CA TRP A 106 -3.32 -10.13 -2.56
C TRP A 106 -3.13 -11.63 -2.51
N LYS A 107 -2.07 -12.07 -1.86
CA LYS A 107 -1.73 -13.48 -1.72
C LYS A 107 -1.41 -13.79 -0.27
N TYR A 108 -2.21 -14.65 0.34
CA TYR A 108 -1.86 -15.33 1.58
C TYR A 108 -1.15 -16.63 1.21
N LEU A 109 0.13 -16.75 1.61
CA LEU A 109 1.02 -17.79 1.09
C LEU A 109 0.61 -19.19 1.55
N ASP A 110 0.18 -19.31 2.81
CA ASP A 110 -0.32 -20.57 3.35
C ASP A 110 -1.69 -20.90 2.74
N GLY A 111 -1.79 -22.08 2.12
CA GLY A 111 -2.96 -22.45 1.32
C GLY A 111 -3.05 -21.76 -0.05
N ASN A 112 -2.10 -20.91 -0.43
CA ASN A 112 -2.03 -20.22 -1.73
C ASN A 112 -3.35 -19.50 -2.09
N ILE A 113 -3.91 -18.77 -1.13
CA ILE A 113 -5.17 -18.05 -1.31
C ILE A 113 -4.84 -16.73 -2.01
N VAL A 114 -5.32 -16.57 -3.25
CA VAL A 114 -5.02 -15.44 -4.11
C VAL A 114 -6.30 -14.76 -4.57
N HIS A 115 -6.32 -13.43 -4.51
CA HIS A 115 -7.34 -12.60 -5.11
C HIS A 115 -6.68 -11.42 -5.82
N SER A 116 -7.21 -11.00 -6.96
CA SER A 116 -6.72 -9.84 -7.69
C SER A 116 -7.88 -9.02 -8.23
N ASP A 117 -7.64 -7.73 -8.38
CA ASP A 117 -8.64 -6.79 -8.86
C ASP A 117 -7.96 -5.62 -9.59
N SER A 118 -8.66 -5.03 -10.56
CA SER A 118 -8.12 -3.98 -11.41
C SER A 118 -9.09 -2.82 -11.63
N TRP A 119 -8.53 -1.61 -11.73
CA TRP A 119 -9.33 -0.40 -11.97
C TRP A 119 -10.04 -0.42 -13.34
N LYS A 120 -9.47 -1.15 -14.31
CA LYS A 120 -9.97 -1.19 -15.69
C LYS A 120 -11.00 -2.29 -15.96
N GLU A 121 -11.16 -3.27 -15.07
CA GLU A 121 -12.18 -4.30 -15.23
C GLU A 121 -13.57 -3.70 -15.01
N ARG A 122 -14.11 -3.08 -16.06
CA ARG A 122 -15.56 -2.96 -16.23
C ARG A 122 -16.10 -4.37 -16.19
N SER A 123 -16.88 -4.68 -15.17
CA SER A 123 -17.77 -5.84 -15.13
C SER A 123 -18.51 -5.90 -16.46
N ALA A 124 -18.21 -6.91 -17.28
CA ALA A 124 -19.03 -7.23 -18.43
C ALA A 124 -20.46 -7.46 -17.92
N ALA A 125 -21.40 -6.71 -18.49
CA ALA A 125 -22.82 -6.80 -18.20
C ALA A 125 -23.37 -8.19 -18.54
#